data_AF-A0A970RNE0-F1
#
_entry.id   AF-A0A970RNE0-F1
#
_cell.length_a   1.000
_cell.length_b   1.000
_cell.length_c   1.000
_cell.angle_alpha   90.00
_cell.angle_beta   90.00
_cell.angle_gamma   90.00
#
_symmetry.space_group_name_H-M   'P 1'
#
loop_
_entity.id
_entity.type
_entity.pdbx_description
1 polymer ?
#
loop_
_entity_poly.entity_id
_entity_poly.type
_entity_poly.pdbx_seq_one_letter_code
_entity_poly.pdbx_strand_id
1 'polypeptide(L)'
;RNTLASPFSDDKAEVIRGLFDRPRPELVEDLIRDAFDIDSYTQIDAIFALGALKHNKKAEKALAYLLENGTIMVRSTAAKSLARVTGDARYLPRVASLSNQAVNTMEGLNFLIARNIMDKEGSFFNELFLPARKGMSASFRQTHYAVLAHFLHLKPSLSGLFEQKNLGTEGYLEDFLEEARDLAEIDEQYAAIVSAFNNKEWSRVWTICFAMVRPLECKNSRLGYIHDAIMNCQTMPRVQIDGDDTLAVLYFSYHIKKISATTT
;
A
#
# COMPACT_ATOMS: atom_id res chain seq x y z
N ARG A 1 29.93 -11.39 12.20
CA ARG A 1 29.78 -11.67 13.65
C ARG A 1 30.40 -10.57 14.49
N ASN A 2 31.70 -10.28 14.37
CA ASN A 2 32.34 -9.21 15.16
C ASN A 2 31.64 -7.85 15.06
N THR A 3 31.26 -7.41 13.85
CA THR A 3 30.49 -6.17 13.66
C THR A 3 29.12 -6.19 14.36
N LEU A 4 28.39 -7.31 14.33
CA LEU A 4 27.10 -7.45 15.01
C LEU A 4 27.23 -7.45 16.54
N ALA A 5 28.33 -8.02 17.04
CA ALA A 5 28.66 -8.03 18.46
C ALA A 5 29.13 -6.67 18.97
N SER A 6 29.44 -5.71 18.09
CA SER A 6 29.82 -4.37 18.49
C SER A 6 28.60 -3.62 19.07
N PRO A 7 28.72 -2.96 20.23
CA PRO A 7 27.65 -2.10 20.74
C PRO A 7 27.43 -0.88 19.83
N PHE A 8 28.48 -0.43 19.14
CA PHE A 8 28.42 0.63 18.16
C PHE A 8 29.49 0.41 17.09
N SER A 9 29.10 0.55 15.82
CA SER A 9 30.05 0.68 14.70
C SER A 9 29.31 1.34 13.54
N ASP A 10 29.99 2.23 12.83
CA ASP A 10 29.41 2.96 11.69
C ASP A 10 28.75 2.01 10.67
N ASP A 11 29.36 0.83 10.49
CA ASP A 11 28.91 -0.16 9.51
C ASP A 11 27.79 -1.09 10.02
N LYS A 12 27.42 -1.09 11.31
CA LYS A 12 26.54 -2.15 11.87
C LYS A 12 25.18 -2.16 11.19
N ALA A 13 24.57 -0.99 11.06
CA ALA A 13 23.26 -0.83 10.43
C ALA A 13 23.30 -1.26 8.95
N GLU A 14 24.35 -0.86 8.22
CA GLU A 14 24.52 -1.24 6.81
C GLU A 14 24.74 -2.75 6.65
N VAL A 15 25.56 -3.34 7.52
CA VAL A 15 25.77 -4.79 7.55
C VAL A 15 24.45 -5.52 7.79
N ILE A 16 23.66 -5.09 8.79
CA ILE A 16 22.35 -5.70 9.09
C ILE A 16 21.40 -5.56 7.90
N ARG A 17 21.32 -4.38 7.28
CA ARG A 17 20.50 -4.16 6.06
C ARG A 17 20.94 -5.07 4.93
N GLY A 18 22.25 -5.23 4.72
CA GLY A 18 22.80 -6.14 3.71
C GLY A 18 22.47 -7.62 3.96
N LEU A 19 22.15 -8.02 5.20
CA LEU A 19 21.65 -9.37 5.50
C LEU A 19 20.24 -9.62 4.97
N PHE A 20 19.47 -8.58 4.65
CA PHE A 20 18.20 -8.75 3.94
C PHE A 20 18.43 -9.27 2.51
N ASP A 21 19.38 -8.67 1.79
CA ASP A 21 19.71 -9.04 0.42
C ASP A 21 20.53 -10.33 0.32
N ARG A 22 21.38 -10.57 1.34
CA ARG A 22 22.24 -11.77 1.44
C ARG A 22 22.04 -12.44 2.79
N PRO A 23 20.95 -13.23 2.96
CA PRO A 23 20.59 -13.80 4.25
C PRO A 23 21.60 -14.82 4.74
N ARG A 24 21.93 -14.75 6.03
CA ARG A 24 22.85 -15.65 6.72
C ARG A 24 22.14 -16.32 7.89
N PRO A 25 21.50 -17.49 7.71
CA PRO A 25 20.75 -18.18 8.76
C PRO A 25 21.55 -18.44 10.04
N GLU A 26 22.87 -18.58 9.93
CA GLU A 26 23.79 -18.76 11.05
C GLU A 26 23.94 -17.53 11.97
N LEU A 27 23.37 -16.38 11.58
CA LEU A 27 23.35 -15.13 12.35
C LEU A 27 21.98 -14.84 12.99
N VAL A 28 21.03 -15.79 12.91
CA VAL A 28 19.66 -15.58 13.41
C VAL A 28 19.63 -15.19 14.89
N GLU A 29 20.48 -15.77 15.73
CA GLU A 29 20.51 -15.44 17.17
C GLU A 29 21.09 -14.05 17.44
N ASP A 30 22.04 -13.60 16.63
CA ASP A 30 22.59 -12.24 16.73
C ASP A 30 21.52 -11.22 16.32
N LEU A 31 20.79 -11.49 15.24
CA LEU A 31 19.67 -10.66 14.78
C LEU A 31 18.50 -10.64 15.78
N ILE A 32 18.17 -11.78 16.39
CA ILE A 32 17.12 -11.85 17.44
C ILE A 32 17.53 -10.99 18.64
N ARG A 33 18.81 -11.03 19.05
CA ARG A 33 19.30 -10.22 20.16
C ARG A 33 19.11 -8.72 19.88
N ASP A 34 19.56 -8.25 18.73
CA ASP A 34 19.39 -6.84 18.33
C ASP A 34 17.92 -6.46 18.15
N ALA A 35 17.07 -7.37 17.66
CA ALA A 35 15.64 -7.11 17.46
C ALA A 35 14.85 -6.99 18.78
N PHE A 36 15.31 -7.64 19.85
CA PHE A 36 14.68 -7.59 21.17
C PHE A 36 15.25 -6.49 22.08
N ASP A 37 16.39 -5.92 21.72
CA ASP A 37 16.98 -4.78 22.42
C ASP A 37 16.26 -3.49 22.01
N ILE A 38 15.44 -2.95 22.91
CA ILE A 38 14.63 -1.74 22.68
C ILE A 38 15.49 -0.49 22.53
N ASP A 39 16.68 -0.48 23.13
CA ASP A 39 17.61 0.65 23.08
C ASP A 39 18.59 0.52 21.89
N SER A 40 18.52 -0.58 21.13
CA SER A 40 19.36 -0.78 19.96
C SER A 40 18.94 0.13 18.81
N TYR A 41 19.86 0.98 18.37
CA TYR A 41 19.68 1.81 17.18
C TYR A 41 19.51 0.98 15.88
N THR A 42 19.80 -0.33 15.91
CA THR A 42 19.60 -1.26 14.80
C THR A 42 18.40 -2.19 14.98
N GLN A 43 17.54 -1.97 15.98
CA GLN A 43 16.40 -2.85 16.28
C GLN A 43 15.51 -3.07 15.03
N ILE A 44 15.07 -1.99 14.38
CA ILE A 44 14.18 -2.06 13.21
C ILE A 44 14.87 -2.74 12.03
N ASP A 45 16.16 -2.43 11.80
CA ASP A 45 16.96 -3.07 10.75
C ASP A 45 17.09 -4.59 11.00
N ALA A 46 17.29 -5.01 12.26
CA ALA A 46 17.40 -6.41 12.64
C ALA A 46 16.06 -7.16 12.45
N ILE A 47 14.94 -6.56 12.84
CA ILE A 47 13.59 -7.11 12.60
C ILE A 47 13.36 -7.30 11.10
N PHE A 48 13.73 -6.30 10.29
CA PHE A 48 13.60 -6.37 8.85
C PHE A 48 14.48 -7.48 8.24
N ALA A 49 15.73 -7.60 8.68
CA ALA A 49 16.66 -8.64 8.22
C ALA A 49 16.20 -10.06 8.58
N LEU A 50 15.59 -10.27 9.76
CA LEU A 50 14.93 -11.53 10.12
C LEU A 50 13.88 -11.95 9.08
N GLY A 51 13.21 -10.97 8.47
CA GLY A 51 12.23 -11.16 7.40
C GLY A 51 12.76 -11.86 6.15
N ALA A 52 14.08 -11.86 5.92
CA ALA A 52 14.70 -12.52 4.77
C ALA A 52 14.99 -14.01 5.02
N LEU A 53 14.94 -14.46 6.27
CA LEU A 53 15.18 -15.85 6.67
C LEU A 53 13.93 -16.71 6.46
N LYS A 54 13.57 -16.95 5.19
CA LYS A 54 12.37 -17.72 4.81
C LYS A 54 12.31 -19.08 5.50
N HIS A 55 11.14 -19.43 6.04
CA HIS A 55 10.87 -20.69 6.76
C HIS A 55 11.77 -20.97 7.97
N ASN A 56 12.48 -19.96 8.49
CA ASN A 56 13.30 -20.10 9.69
C ASN A 56 12.42 -20.02 10.95
N LYS A 57 12.27 -21.15 11.65
CA LYS A 57 11.44 -21.26 12.86
C LYS A 57 11.84 -20.32 13.99
N LYS A 58 13.12 -19.98 14.13
CA LYS A 58 13.59 -19.05 15.18
C LYS A 58 13.19 -17.63 14.83
N ALA A 59 13.40 -17.22 13.58
CA ALA A 59 12.95 -15.92 13.08
C ALA A 59 11.42 -15.78 13.18
N GLU A 60 10.66 -16.80 12.77
CA GLU A 60 9.20 -16.79 12.88
C GLU A 60 8.72 -16.58 14.32
N LYS A 61 9.26 -17.33 15.29
CA LYS A 61 8.91 -17.20 16.71
C LYS A 61 9.24 -15.81 17.25
N ALA A 62 10.43 -15.29 16.94
CA ALA A 62 10.85 -13.95 17.33
C ALA A 62 9.92 -12.87 16.77
N LEU A 63 9.64 -12.92 15.46
CA LEU A 63 8.77 -11.96 14.78
C LEU A 63 7.32 -12.04 15.27
N ALA A 64 6.80 -13.24 15.53
CA ALA A 64 5.47 -13.42 16.11
C ALA A 64 5.38 -12.81 17.52
N TYR A 65 6.43 -12.94 18.34
CA TYR A 65 6.48 -12.29 19.66
C TYR A 65 6.48 -10.76 19.54
N LEU A 66 7.29 -10.21 18.63
CA LEU A 66 7.39 -8.76 18.40
C LEU A 66 6.12 -8.16 17.81
N LEU A 67 5.38 -8.92 16.98
CA LEU A 67 4.05 -8.55 16.48
C LEU A 67 3.06 -8.31 17.62
N GLU A 68 3.16 -9.08 18.71
CA GLU A 68 2.27 -8.95 19.86
C GLU A 68 2.72 -7.88 20.86
N ASN A 69 4.02 -7.82 21.14
CA ASN A 69 4.56 -7.10 22.29
C ASN A 69 5.31 -5.81 21.96
N GLY A 70 5.55 -5.52 20.67
CA GLY A 70 6.28 -4.34 20.24
C GLY A 70 5.49 -3.02 20.32
N THR A 71 6.22 -1.90 20.15
CA THR A 71 5.62 -0.61 19.77
C THR A 71 4.99 -0.70 18.37
N ILE A 72 4.17 0.26 17.94
CA ILE A 72 3.52 0.20 16.61
C ILE A 72 4.55 0.07 15.47
N MET A 73 5.68 0.76 15.56
CA MET A 73 6.78 0.63 14.59
C MET A 73 7.36 -0.79 14.57
N VAL A 74 7.64 -1.37 15.74
CA VAL A 74 8.12 -2.76 15.87
C VAL A 74 7.09 -3.74 15.34
N ARG A 75 5.82 -3.60 15.72
CA ARG A 75 4.71 -4.47 15.30
C ARG A 75 4.52 -4.45 13.79
N SER A 76 4.53 -3.27 13.17
CA SER A 76 4.36 -3.14 11.72
C SER A 76 5.54 -3.77 10.97
N THR A 77 6.77 -3.50 11.41
CA THR A 77 7.99 -4.09 10.82
C THR A 77 8.02 -5.60 11.00
N ALA A 78 7.62 -6.09 12.17
CA ALA A 78 7.47 -7.51 12.45
C ALA A 78 6.38 -8.15 11.59
N ALA A 79 5.22 -7.50 11.39
CA ALA A 79 4.16 -7.99 10.51
C ALA A 79 4.65 -8.21 9.08
N LYS A 80 5.33 -7.21 8.49
CA LYS A 80 5.92 -7.29 7.15
C LYS A 80 6.96 -8.41 7.04
N SER A 81 7.82 -8.52 8.04
CA SER A 81 8.88 -9.52 8.07
C SER A 81 8.34 -10.93 8.27
N LEU A 82 7.36 -11.08 9.15
CA LEU A 82 6.66 -12.34 9.42
C LEU A 82 5.94 -12.84 8.17
N ALA A 83 5.26 -11.95 7.43
CA ALA A 83 4.62 -12.26 6.16
C ALA A 83 5.60 -12.91 5.16
N ARG A 84 6.83 -12.37 5.10
CA ARG A 84 7.88 -12.88 4.21
C ARG A 84 8.46 -14.22 4.67
N VAL A 85 8.60 -14.41 5.99
CA VAL A 85 9.13 -15.64 6.58
C VAL A 85 8.16 -16.81 6.40
N THR A 86 6.86 -16.57 6.61
CA THR A 86 5.84 -17.64 6.54
C THR A 86 5.32 -17.86 5.14
N GLY A 87 5.03 -16.77 4.40
CA GLY A 87 4.38 -16.83 3.09
C GLY A 87 2.92 -17.32 3.13
N ASP A 88 2.30 -17.41 4.32
CA ASP A 88 0.94 -17.91 4.52
C ASP A 88 0.04 -16.88 5.25
N ALA A 89 -1.25 -17.17 5.32
CA ALA A 89 -2.26 -16.27 5.88
C ALA A 89 -2.44 -16.38 7.40
N ARG A 90 -1.64 -17.19 8.11
CA ARG A 90 -1.90 -17.56 9.52
C ARG A 90 -1.99 -16.35 10.46
N TYR A 91 -1.19 -15.33 10.21
CA TYR A 91 -1.11 -14.12 11.03
C TYR A 91 -1.99 -12.98 10.49
N LEU A 92 -2.69 -13.19 9.37
CA LEU A 92 -3.50 -12.16 8.71
C LEU A 92 -4.55 -11.52 9.65
N PRO A 93 -5.34 -12.27 10.43
CA PRO A 93 -6.35 -11.66 11.32
C PRO A 93 -5.72 -10.68 12.32
N ARG A 94 -4.54 -11.03 12.84
CA ARG A 94 -3.83 -10.20 13.79
C ARG A 94 -3.24 -8.96 13.12
N VAL A 95 -2.59 -9.13 11.97
CA VAL A 95 -2.05 -8.04 11.16
C VAL A 95 -3.14 -7.03 10.79
N ALA A 96 -4.32 -7.50 10.38
CA ALA A 96 -5.47 -6.65 10.06
C ALA A 96 -6.02 -5.91 11.29
N SER A 97 -6.09 -6.56 12.45
CA SER A 97 -6.51 -5.91 13.71
C SER A 97 -5.55 -4.78 14.11
N LEU A 98 -4.24 -4.96 13.92
CA LEU A 98 -3.21 -3.99 14.28
C LEU A 98 -3.07 -2.85 13.27
N SER A 99 -3.37 -3.06 11.99
CA SER A 99 -3.12 -2.06 10.94
C SER A 99 -3.86 -0.74 11.15
N ASN A 100 -4.98 -0.77 11.89
CA ASN A 100 -5.73 0.43 12.24
C ASN A 100 -5.03 1.36 13.24
N GLN A 101 -3.99 0.87 13.92
CA GLN A 101 -3.21 1.63 14.90
C GLN A 101 -2.04 2.40 14.26
N ALA A 102 -1.79 2.22 12.95
CA ALA A 102 -0.75 2.94 12.25
C ALA A 102 -1.06 4.45 12.23
N VAL A 103 -0.09 5.26 12.67
CA VAL A 103 -0.22 6.73 12.74
C VAL A 103 0.67 7.45 11.75
N ASN A 104 1.66 6.77 11.17
CA ASN A 104 2.54 7.31 10.12
C ASN A 104 2.60 6.40 8.89
N THR A 105 3.14 6.96 7.80
CA THR A 105 3.23 6.29 6.50
C THR A 105 4.04 4.99 6.56
N MET A 106 5.15 4.96 7.30
CA MET A 106 6.02 3.78 7.37
C MET A 106 5.29 2.58 8.01
N GLU A 107 4.60 2.81 9.13
CA GLU A 107 3.80 1.80 9.81
C GLU A 107 2.67 1.28 8.92
N GLY A 108 1.93 2.22 8.29
CA GLY A 108 0.84 1.90 7.39
C GLY A 108 1.31 1.05 6.20
N LEU A 109 2.42 1.44 5.58
CA LEU A 109 3.04 0.70 4.48
C LEU A 109 3.49 -0.70 4.89
N ASN A 110 4.09 -0.84 6.07
CA ASN A 110 4.54 -2.14 6.54
C ASN A 110 3.37 -3.11 6.73
N PHE A 111 2.27 -2.66 7.37
CA PHE A 111 1.06 -3.47 7.46
C PHE A 111 0.43 -3.76 6.10
N LEU A 112 0.41 -2.78 5.19
CA LEU A 112 -0.18 -2.93 3.86
C LEU A 112 0.58 -3.98 3.03
N ILE A 113 1.91 -3.97 3.08
CA ILE A 113 2.76 -4.99 2.44
C ILE A 113 2.52 -6.37 3.08
N ALA A 114 2.43 -6.44 4.41
CA ALA A 114 2.15 -7.69 5.10
C ALA A 114 0.80 -8.29 4.63
N ARG A 115 -0.25 -7.46 4.56
CA ARG A 115 -1.57 -7.88 4.06
C ARG A 115 -1.51 -8.32 2.60
N ASN A 116 -0.82 -7.61 1.72
CA ASN A 116 -0.67 -8.05 0.32
C ASN A 116 0.04 -9.40 0.17
N ILE A 117 0.98 -9.71 1.05
CA ILE A 117 1.66 -11.02 1.04
C ILE A 117 0.72 -12.12 1.57
N MET A 118 0.00 -11.87 2.66
CA MET A 118 -0.81 -12.86 3.38
C MET A 118 -2.21 -13.07 2.78
N ASP A 119 -2.85 -12.01 2.30
CA ASP A 119 -4.23 -11.98 1.81
C ASP A 119 -4.26 -12.08 0.28
N LYS A 120 -4.35 -13.30 -0.24
CA LYS A 120 -4.34 -13.57 -1.68
C LYS A 120 -5.61 -13.09 -2.40
N GLU A 121 -6.74 -13.09 -1.69
CA GLU A 121 -8.03 -12.58 -2.19
C GLU A 121 -8.09 -11.05 -2.16
N GLY A 122 -7.28 -10.40 -1.33
CA GLY A 122 -7.13 -8.95 -1.31
C GLY A 122 -8.29 -8.22 -0.65
N SER A 123 -8.90 -8.80 0.39
CA SER A 123 -9.96 -8.15 1.17
C SER A 123 -9.60 -6.74 1.64
N PHE A 124 -8.30 -6.47 1.87
CA PHE A 124 -7.79 -5.16 2.26
C PHE A 124 -8.00 -4.06 1.20
N PHE A 125 -8.24 -4.40 -0.07
CA PHE A 125 -8.56 -3.40 -1.09
C PHE A 125 -9.89 -2.70 -0.82
N ASN A 126 -10.78 -3.32 -0.04
CA ASN A 126 -12.04 -2.68 0.38
C ASN A 126 -11.79 -1.44 1.26
N GLU A 127 -10.58 -1.31 1.81
CA GLU A 127 -10.13 -0.17 2.59
C GLU A 127 -9.40 0.90 1.75
N LEU A 128 -9.46 0.83 0.41
CA LEU A 128 -8.78 1.75 -0.52
C LEU A 128 -8.90 3.22 -0.09
N PHE A 129 -10.11 3.69 0.22
CA PHE A 129 -10.38 5.09 0.62
C PHE A 129 -10.45 5.30 2.14
N LEU A 130 -10.06 4.32 2.96
CA LEU A 130 -10.04 4.44 4.42
C LEU A 130 -9.13 5.59 4.90
N PRO A 131 -7.93 5.82 4.33
CA PRO A 131 -7.09 6.94 4.75
C PRO A 131 -7.74 8.31 4.56
N ALA A 132 -8.50 8.50 3.47
CA ALA A 132 -9.27 9.73 3.23
C ALA A 132 -10.34 9.93 4.30
N ARG A 133 -11.12 8.88 4.61
CA ARG A 133 -12.15 8.92 5.68
C ARG A 133 -11.57 9.22 7.06
N LYS A 134 -10.35 8.77 7.34
CA LYS A 134 -9.62 9.05 8.59
C LYS A 134 -8.98 10.44 8.63
N GLY A 135 -9.05 11.23 7.55
CA GLY A 135 -8.43 12.54 7.49
C GLY A 135 -6.89 12.47 7.47
N MET A 136 -6.32 11.39 6.93
CA MET A 136 -4.86 11.27 6.79
C MET A 136 -4.32 12.32 5.81
N SER A 137 -3.05 12.71 5.98
CA SER A 137 -2.39 13.71 5.13
C SER A 137 -2.33 13.30 3.65
N ALA A 138 -2.27 14.29 2.76
CA ALA A 138 -2.16 14.07 1.31
C ALA A 138 -1.05 13.07 0.95
N SER A 139 0.16 13.26 1.50
CA SER A 139 1.30 12.36 1.27
C SER A 139 1.01 10.91 1.69
N PHE A 140 0.32 10.70 2.80
CA PHE A 140 -0.10 9.36 3.22
C PHE A 140 -1.07 8.75 2.21
N ARG A 141 -2.10 9.50 1.79
CA ARG A 141 -3.13 9.01 0.87
C ARG A 141 -2.55 8.68 -0.51
N GLN A 142 -1.77 9.59 -1.08
CA GLN A 142 -1.09 9.37 -2.37
C GLN A 142 -0.20 8.11 -2.31
N THR A 143 0.60 7.96 -1.25
CA THR A 143 1.45 6.78 -1.04
C THR A 143 0.61 5.50 -0.94
N HIS A 144 -0.49 5.54 -0.19
CA HIS A 144 -1.41 4.42 -0.04
C HIS A 144 -2.00 3.99 -1.40
N TYR A 145 -2.56 4.93 -2.15
CA TYR A 145 -3.15 4.66 -3.47
C TYR A 145 -2.10 4.12 -4.45
N ALA A 146 -0.91 4.73 -4.50
CA ALA A 146 0.17 4.32 -5.38
C ALA A 146 0.63 2.88 -5.09
N VAL A 147 0.74 2.50 -3.82
CA VAL A 147 1.12 1.14 -3.43
C VAL A 147 0.03 0.12 -3.77
N LEU A 148 -1.24 0.46 -3.57
CA LEU A 148 -2.36 -0.41 -3.99
C LEU A 148 -2.38 -0.62 -5.51
N ALA A 149 -2.18 0.45 -6.29
CA ALA A 149 -2.05 0.36 -7.74
C ALA A 149 -0.84 -0.50 -8.16
N HIS A 150 0.29 -0.37 -7.45
CA HIS A 150 1.48 -1.18 -7.69
C HIS A 150 1.23 -2.68 -7.42
N PHE A 151 0.51 -3.04 -6.35
CA PHE A 151 0.15 -4.42 -6.04
C PHE A 151 -0.76 -5.07 -7.09
N LEU A 152 -1.53 -4.26 -7.81
CA LEU A 152 -2.38 -4.68 -8.93
C LEU A 152 -1.65 -4.61 -10.28
N HIS A 153 -0.38 -4.22 -10.31
CA HIS A 153 0.44 -4.07 -11.51
C HIS A 153 -0.16 -3.13 -12.58
N LEU A 154 -0.87 -2.09 -12.14
CA LEU A 154 -1.55 -1.14 -13.03
C LEU A 154 -0.56 -0.19 -13.74
N LYS A 155 -0.90 0.20 -14.97
CA LYS A 155 -0.09 1.05 -15.86
C LYS A 155 -0.98 2.06 -16.61
N PRO A 156 -0.58 3.34 -16.74
CA PRO A 156 0.65 3.95 -16.22
C PRO A 156 0.68 3.99 -14.69
N SER A 157 1.84 4.20 -14.06
CA SER A 157 1.94 4.15 -12.59
C SER A 157 1.27 5.34 -11.94
N LEU A 158 0.35 5.11 -11.00
CA LEU A 158 -0.30 6.17 -10.23
C LEU A 158 0.70 7.02 -9.43
N SER A 159 1.82 6.44 -8.99
CA SER A 159 2.92 7.21 -8.37
C SER A 159 3.47 8.30 -9.29
N GLY A 160 3.62 8.01 -10.59
CA GLY A 160 4.12 8.97 -11.58
C GLY A 160 3.11 10.09 -11.84
N LEU A 161 1.81 9.78 -11.85
CA LEU A 161 0.77 10.81 -11.96
C LEU A 161 0.76 11.74 -10.74
N PHE A 162 0.89 11.20 -9.53
CA PHE A 162 1.03 12.02 -8.33
C PHE A 162 2.32 12.84 -8.34
N GLU A 163 3.44 12.29 -8.82
CA GLU A 163 4.69 13.02 -8.98
C GLU A 163 4.52 14.23 -9.90
N GLN A 164 4.00 14.04 -11.11
CA GLN A 164 3.76 15.15 -12.05
C GLN A 164 2.81 16.21 -11.46
N LYS A 165 1.73 15.77 -10.81
CA LYS A 165 0.79 16.66 -10.10
C LYS A 165 1.49 17.46 -9.00
N ASN A 166 2.30 16.82 -8.17
CA ASN A 166 3.00 17.45 -7.05
C ASN A 166 4.09 18.43 -7.51
N LEU A 167 4.70 18.17 -8.67
CA LEU A 167 5.62 19.10 -9.34
C LEU A 167 4.89 20.30 -9.98
N GLY A 168 3.55 20.31 -9.99
CA GLY A 168 2.76 21.37 -10.61
C GLY A 168 2.85 21.36 -12.14
N THR A 169 3.08 20.18 -12.73
CA THR A 169 3.15 20.04 -14.20
C THR A 169 1.79 20.36 -14.81
N GLU A 170 1.73 21.34 -15.70
CA GLU A 170 0.51 21.62 -16.48
C GLU A 170 0.17 20.40 -17.34
N GLY A 171 -1.12 20.05 -17.42
CA GLY A 171 -1.55 18.91 -18.22
C GLY A 171 -1.09 17.54 -17.72
N TYR A 172 -0.67 17.39 -16.45
CA TYR A 172 -0.22 16.09 -15.89
C TYR A 172 -1.20 14.91 -16.07
N LEU A 173 -2.47 15.23 -16.34
CA LEU A 173 -3.54 14.27 -16.52
C LEU A 173 -3.80 13.94 -18.01
N GLU A 174 -3.33 14.78 -18.94
CA GLU A 174 -3.65 14.70 -20.37
C GLU A 174 -3.17 13.39 -20.98
N ASP A 175 -1.90 13.02 -20.78
CA ASP A 175 -1.34 11.76 -21.31
C ASP A 175 -2.13 10.53 -20.83
N PHE A 176 -2.48 10.50 -19.54
CA PHE A 176 -3.29 9.43 -18.96
C PHE A 176 -4.70 9.41 -19.55
N LEU A 177 -5.34 10.57 -19.68
CA LEU A 177 -6.69 10.65 -20.22
C LEU A 177 -6.73 10.29 -21.70
N GLU A 178 -5.76 10.72 -22.52
CA GLU A 178 -5.68 10.33 -23.92
C GLU A 178 -5.56 8.81 -24.08
N GLU A 179 -4.76 8.14 -23.25
CA GLU A 179 -4.70 6.68 -23.23
C GLU A 179 -6.04 6.06 -22.81
N ALA A 180 -6.71 6.66 -21.82
CA ALA A 180 -7.96 6.17 -21.26
C ALA A 180 -9.20 6.40 -22.15
N ARG A 181 -9.05 7.08 -23.30
CA ARG A 181 -10.11 7.24 -24.30
C ARG A 181 -10.45 5.95 -25.04
N ASP A 182 -9.72 4.86 -24.80
CA ASP A 182 -10.14 3.51 -25.21
C ASP A 182 -11.45 3.06 -24.51
N LEU A 183 -11.87 3.74 -23.44
CA LEU A 183 -13.20 3.60 -22.84
C LEU A 183 -14.15 4.70 -23.33
N ALA A 184 -15.29 4.30 -23.91
CA ALA A 184 -16.30 5.21 -24.44
C ALA A 184 -16.79 6.22 -23.40
N GLU A 185 -16.98 5.80 -22.14
CA GLU A 185 -17.44 6.69 -21.06
C GLU A 185 -16.42 7.80 -20.74
N ILE A 186 -15.12 7.55 -20.95
CA ILE A 186 -14.07 8.55 -20.77
C ILE A 186 -13.96 9.43 -22.01
N ASP A 187 -14.02 8.85 -23.22
CA ASP A 187 -13.95 9.61 -24.47
C ASP A 187 -15.11 10.62 -24.58
N GLU A 188 -16.34 10.20 -24.31
CA GLU A 188 -17.52 11.06 -24.32
C GLU A 188 -17.46 12.18 -23.26
N GLN A 189 -16.80 11.93 -22.13
CA GLN A 189 -16.70 12.86 -21.01
C GLN A 189 -15.34 13.54 -20.90
N TYR A 190 -14.44 13.38 -21.87
CA TYR A 190 -13.04 13.82 -21.78
C TYR A 190 -12.93 15.30 -21.40
N ALA A 191 -13.58 16.18 -22.17
CA ALA A 191 -13.56 17.62 -21.93
C ALA A 191 -14.21 18.00 -20.58
N ALA A 192 -15.22 17.24 -20.15
CA ALA A 192 -15.86 17.41 -18.86
C ALA A 192 -14.92 17.06 -17.70
N ILE A 193 -14.15 15.98 -17.82
CA ILE A 193 -13.17 15.55 -16.82
C ILE A 193 -12.04 16.58 -16.72
N VAL A 194 -11.43 16.98 -17.84
CA VAL A 194 -10.36 17.99 -17.86
C VAL A 194 -10.83 19.30 -17.24
N SER A 195 -11.99 19.80 -17.66
CA SER A 195 -12.58 21.03 -17.09
C SER A 195 -12.85 20.89 -15.59
N ALA A 196 -13.34 19.74 -15.14
CA ALA A 196 -13.58 19.51 -13.72
C ALA A 196 -12.30 19.52 -12.88
N PHE A 197 -11.18 19.00 -13.40
CA PHE A 197 -9.90 19.09 -12.71
C PHE A 197 -9.37 20.52 -12.62
N ASN A 198 -9.49 21.29 -13.70
CA ASN A 198 -9.07 22.70 -13.73
C ASN A 198 -9.90 23.57 -12.78
N ASN A 199 -11.20 23.31 -12.70
CA ASN A 199 -12.15 24.09 -11.89
C ASN A 199 -12.38 23.52 -10.48
N LYS A 200 -11.68 22.44 -10.10
CA LYS A 200 -11.83 21.75 -8.80
C LYS A 200 -13.24 21.21 -8.55
N GLU A 201 -13.95 20.80 -9.60
CA GLU A 201 -15.30 20.23 -9.56
C GLU A 201 -15.28 18.71 -9.26
N TRP A 202 -14.69 18.31 -8.14
CA TRP A 202 -14.43 16.90 -7.80
C TRP A 202 -15.66 15.99 -7.88
N SER A 203 -16.82 16.49 -7.41
CA SER A 203 -18.07 15.72 -7.44
C SER A 203 -18.51 15.31 -8.85
N ARG A 204 -18.15 16.09 -9.87
CA ARG A 204 -18.47 15.78 -11.26
C ARG A 204 -17.70 14.57 -11.76
N VAL A 205 -16.38 14.54 -11.50
CA VAL A 205 -15.51 13.41 -11.85
C VAL A 205 -15.97 12.14 -11.14
N TRP A 206 -16.28 12.23 -9.85
CA TRP A 206 -16.78 11.09 -9.07
C TRP A 206 -18.06 10.52 -9.64
N THR A 207 -19.00 11.38 -10.03
CA THR A 207 -20.28 10.95 -10.65
C THR A 207 -20.06 10.14 -11.93
N ILE A 208 -19.13 10.59 -12.78
CA ILE A 208 -18.73 9.87 -14.01
C ILE A 208 -18.14 8.50 -13.65
N CYS A 209 -17.20 8.46 -12.71
CA CYS A 209 -16.54 7.24 -12.27
C CYS A 209 -17.54 6.21 -11.73
N PHE A 210 -18.48 6.65 -10.89
CA PHE A 210 -19.51 5.79 -10.33
C PHE A 210 -20.46 5.24 -11.39
N ALA A 211 -20.87 6.05 -12.35
CA ALA A 211 -21.70 5.57 -13.46
C ALA A 211 -20.97 4.51 -14.29
N MET A 212 -19.67 4.72 -14.54
CA MET A 212 -18.82 3.81 -15.33
C MET A 212 -18.63 2.43 -14.67
N VAL A 213 -18.45 2.38 -13.34
CA VAL A 213 -18.17 1.11 -12.63
C VAL A 213 -19.40 0.40 -12.08
N ARG A 214 -20.52 1.11 -11.86
CA ARG A 214 -21.76 0.54 -11.31
C ARG A 214 -22.24 -0.75 -11.99
N PRO A 215 -22.24 -0.88 -13.34
CA PRO A 215 -22.76 -2.08 -13.99
C PRO A 215 -21.77 -3.24 -14.03
N LEU A 216 -20.57 -3.11 -13.46
CA LEU A 216 -19.52 -4.12 -13.60
C LEU A 216 -19.71 -5.29 -12.66
N GLU A 217 -19.51 -6.48 -13.21
CA GLU A 217 -19.33 -7.72 -12.45
C GLU A 217 -17.85 -8.11 -12.44
N CYS A 218 -17.21 -8.06 -11.27
CA CYS A 218 -15.79 -8.36 -11.14
C CYS A 218 -15.58 -9.86 -10.84
N LYS A 219 -15.07 -10.61 -11.81
CA LYS A 219 -14.71 -12.04 -11.61
C LYS A 219 -13.49 -12.23 -10.69
N ASN A 220 -12.58 -11.25 -10.68
CA ASN A 220 -11.39 -11.25 -9.83
C ASN A 220 -11.72 -10.66 -8.46
N SER A 221 -11.45 -11.39 -7.37
CA SER A 221 -11.77 -10.96 -6.00
C SER A 221 -11.14 -9.62 -5.62
N ARG A 222 -9.85 -9.41 -5.95
CA ARG A 222 -9.15 -8.14 -5.69
C ARG A 222 -9.82 -6.97 -6.40
N LEU A 223 -10.24 -7.15 -7.65
CA LEU A 223 -10.97 -6.11 -8.40
C LEU A 223 -12.38 -5.89 -7.83
N GLY A 224 -13.04 -6.95 -7.37
CA GLY A 224 -14.31 -6.86 -6.65
C GLY A 224 -14.20 -5.98 -5.40
N TYR A 225 -13.15 -6.16 -4.60
CA TYR A 225 -12.93 -5.32 -3.42
C TYR A 225 -12.60 -3.86 -3.75
N ILE A 226 -11.89 -3.58 -4.86
CA ILE A 226 -11.70 -2.19 -5.31
C ILE A 226 -13.04 -1.60 -5.77
N HIS A 227 -13.83 -2.37 -6.54
CA HIS A 227 -15.14 -1.94 -7.02
C HIS A 227 -16.05 -1.60 -5.85
N ASP A 228 -16.12 -2.47 -4.85
CA ASP A 228 -16.84 -2.23 -3.60
C ASP A 228 -16.33 -0.95 -2.91
N ALA A 229 -15.02 -0.74 -2.83
CA ALA A 229 -14.45 0.45 -2.21
C ALA A 229 -14.86 1.75 -2.94
N ILE A 230 -14.87 1.74 -4.28
CA ILE A 230 -15.33 2.86 -5.10
C ILE A 230 -16.84 3.08 -4.90
N MET A 231 -17.65 2.03 -4.94
CA MET A 231 -19.09 2.17 -4.72
C MET A 231 -19.40 2.68 -3.32
N ASN A 232 -18.67 2.21 -2.31
CA ASN A 232 -18.82 2.64 -0.93
C ASN A 232 -18.32 4.08 -0.69
N CYS A 233 -17.44 4.64 -1.52
CA CYS A 233 -16.99 6.02 -1.34
C CYS A 233 -18.04 7.06 -1.77
N GLN A 234 -19.12 6.67 -2.45
CA GLN A 234 -20.27 7.53 -2.75
C GLN A 234 -20.88 8.23 -1.52
N THR A 235 -20.76 7.61 -0.34
CA THR A 235 -21.28 8.15 0.92
C THR A 235 -20.32 9.09 1.63
N MET A 236 -19.11 9.31 1.07
CA MET A 236 -18.13 10.22 1.67
C MET A 236 -18.61 11.68 1.59
N PRO A 237 -18.48 12.46 2.68
CA PRO A 237 -18.80 13.89 2.65
C PRO A 237 -17.97 14.63 1.60
N ARG A 238 -18.62 15.50 0.80
CA ARG A 238 -17.93 16.31 -0.23
C ARG A 238 -16.83 17.23 0.33
N VAL A 239 -16.88 17.54 1.62
CA VAL A 239 -15.85 18.34 2.30
C VAL A 239 -14.57 17.54 2.59
N GLN A 240 -14.61 16.21 2.47
CA GLN A 240 -13.49 15.30 2.73
C GLN A 240 -12.81 14.80 1.44
N ILE A 241 -13.29 15.22 0.26
CA ILE A 241 -12.74 14.80 -1.03
C ILE A 241 -11.93 15.94 -1.64
N ASP A 242 -10.75 15.63 -2.16
CA ASP A 242 -9.92 16.58 -2.88
C ASP A 242 -9.40 16.01 -4.20
N GLY A 243 -8.48 16.73 -4.84
CA GLY A 243 -7.91 16.35 -6.13
C GLY A 243 -7.13 15.03 -6.08
N ASP A 244 -6.55 14.65 -4.93
CA ASP A 244 -5.79 13.40 -4.82
C ASP A 244 -6.74 12.20 -4.79
N ASP A 245 -7.80 12.28 -4.00
CA ASP A 245 -8.81 11.24 -3.91
C ASP A 245 -9.59 11.13 -5.24
N THR A 246 -9.83 12.26 -5.91
CA THR A 246 -10.47 12.30 -7.23
C THR A 246 -9.63 11.65 -8.31
N LEU A 247 -8.32 11.92 -8.34
CA LEU A 247 -7.40 11.24 -9.25
C LEU A 247 -7.38 9.72 -9.00
N ALA A 248 -7.33 9.31 -7.73
CA ALA A 248 -7.37 7.89 -7.37
C ALA A 248 -8.68 7.21 -7.81
N VAL A 249 -9.84 7.81 -7.54
CA VAL A 249 -11.15 7.28 -7.98
C VAL A 249 -11.19 7.13 -9.49
N LEU A 250 -10.78 8.14 -10.25
CA LEU A 250 -10.72 8.07 -11.71
C LEU A 250 -9.80 6.94 -12.20
N TYR A 251 -8.58 6.89 -11.66
CA TYR A 251 -7.57 5.91 -12.04
C TYR A 251 -8.03 4.47 -11.80
N PHE A 252 -8.53 4.16 -10.59
CA PHE A 252 -9.00 2.81 -10.28
C PHE A 252 -10.28 2.46 -11.05
N SER A 253 -11.18 3.42 -11.29
CA SER A 253 -12.39 3.19 -12.07
C SER A 253 -12.08 2.81 -13.52
N TYR A 254 -11.16 3.55 -14.16
CA TYR A 254 -10.64 3.23 -15.49
C TYR A 254 -10.10 1.80 -15.55
N HIS A 255 -9.20 1.45 -14.62
CA HIS A 255 -8.54 0.15 -14.63
C HIS A 255 -9.48 -1.02 -14.38
N ILE A 256 -10.41 -0.91 -13.42
CA ILE A 256 -11.40 -1.97 -13.21
C ILE A 256 -12.25 -2.16 -14.45
N LYS A 257 -12.73 -1.08 -15.07
CA LYS A 257 -13.54 -1.15 -16.29
C LYS A 257 -12.78 -1.85 -17.43
N LYS A 258 -11.54 -1.44 -17.69
CA LYS A 258 -10.68 -2.00 -18.74
C LYS A 258 -10.36 -3.48 -18.52
N ILE A 259 -10.01 -3.87 -17.29
CA ILE A 259 -9.67 -5.26 -16.98
C ILE A 259 -10.93 -6.15 -17.02
N SER A 260 -12.06 -5.68 -16.50
CA SER A 260 -13.33 -6.40 -16.55
C SER A 260 -13.81 -6.62 -17.98
N ALA A 261 -13.66 -5.62 -18.86
CA ALA A 261 -14.01 -5.77 -20.28
C ALA A 261 -13.17 -6.83 -21.00
N THR A 262 -11.88 -6.93 -20.69
CA THR A 262 -10.95 -7.89 -21.30
C THR A 262 -11.17 -9.34 -20.85
N THR A 263 -11.89 -9.55 -19.74
CA THR A 263 -12.13 -10.89 -19.14
C THR A 263 -13.52 -11.46 -19.51
N THR A 264 -14.20 -10.81 -20.47
CA THR A 264 -15.49 -11.21 -21.03
C THR A 264 -15.29 -11.84 -22.39
#